data_AF-D2S5L6-F1
#
_entry.id   AF-D2S5L6-F1
#
_cell.length_a   1.000
_cell.length_b   1.000
_cell.length_c   1.000
_cell.angle_alpha   90.00
_cell.angle_beta   90.00
_cell.angle_gamma   90.00
#
_symmetry.space_group_name_H-M   'P 1'
#
loop_
_entity.id
_entity.type
_entity.pdbx_description
1 polymer ?
#
loop_
_entity_poly.entity_id
_entity_poly.type
_entity_poly.pdbx_seq_one_letter_code
_entity_poly.pdbx_strand_id
1 'polypeptide(L)'
;MPALTAVCPLTLIAWRLSDSLVRDLWGDYVAMGGNRPHTAVVLYLDGTAPWSDIEHDTPAHALNESLWDLGHPSLAPYRELPIAQLSI
;
A
#
# COMPACT_ATOMS: atom_id res chain seq x y z
N MET A 1 8.84 -19.39 4.51
CA MET A 1 8.34 -18.51 3.44
C MET A 1 7.42 -17.49 4.10
N PRO A 2 7.46 -16.20 3.71
CA PRO A 2 6.56 -15.19 4.29
C PRO A 2 5.10 -15.57 4.01
N ALA A 3 4.20 -15.26 4.96
CA ALA A 3 2.77 -15.45 4.76
C ALA A 3 2.27 -14.49 3.68
N LEU A 4 1.41 -14.98 2.79
CA LEU A 4 0.77 -14.16 1.76
C LEU A 4 -0.66 -13.88 2.18
N THR A 5 -1.04 -12.61 2.16
CA THR A 5 -2.34 -12.15 2.64
C THR A 5 -3.01 -11.30 1.57
N ALA A 6 -4.29 -11.57 1.31
CA ALA A 6 -5.13 -10.75 0.44
C ALA A 6 -5.16 -9.30 0.91
N VAL A 7 -5.26 -8.35 -0.02
CA VAL A 7 -5.24 -6.90 0.27
C VAL A 7 -6.15 -6.53 1.44
N CYS A 8 -5.66 -5.63 2.31
CA CYS A 8 -6.50 -5.12 3.40
C CYS A 8 -7.63 -4.25 2.83
N PRO A 9 -8.90 -4.46 3.25
CA PRO A 9 -10.02 -3.62 2.79
C PRO A 9 -9.80 -2.12 3.03
N LEU A 10 -9.12 -1.74 4.12
CA LEU A 10 -8.80 -0.33 4.39
C LEU A 10 -7.79 0.24 3.39
N THR A 11 -6.84 -0.55 2.90
CA THR A 11 -5.91 -0.15 1.83
C THR A 11 -6.66 0.10 0.52
N LEU A 12 -7.68 -0.71 0.21
CA LEU A 12 -8.54 -0.46 -0.95
C LEU A 12 -9.33 0.85 -0.83
N ILE A 13 -9.87 1.12 0.36
CA ILE A 13 -10.57 2.39 0.63
C ILE A 13 -9.60 3.56 0.49
N ALA A 14 -8.41 3.47 1.07
CA ALA A 14 -7.35 4.47 0.93
C ALA A 14 -7.00 4.74 -0.54
N TRP A 15 -6.85 3.69 -1.35
CA TRP A 15 -6.63 3.85 -2.78
C TRP A 15 -7.78 4.58 -3.48
N ARG A 16 -9.04 4.23 -3.19
CA ARG A 16 -10.19 4.94 -3.76
C ARG A 16 -10.28 6.40 -3.32
N LEU A 17 -9.83 6.73 -2.10
CA LEU A 17 -9.83 8.09 -1.57
C LEU A 17 -8.67 8.94 -2.10
N SER A 18 -7.54 8.31 -2.47
CA SER A 18 -6.40 9.03 -3.05
C SER A 18 -6.71 9.69 -4.40
N ASP A 19 -7.79 9.27 -5.07
CA ASP A 19 -8.14 9.66 -6.45
C ASP A 19 -7.02 9.41 -7.47
N SER A 20 -6.03 8.58 -7.12
CA SER A 20 -4.87 8.28 -7.94
C SER A 20 -5.14 7.17 -8.95
N LEU A 21 -4.64 7.35 -10.18
CA LEU A 21 -4.62 6.28 -11.17
C LEU A 21 -3.68 5.16 -10.69
N VAL A 22 -4.03 3.90 -10.98
CA VAL A 22 -3.17 2.74 -10.64
C VAL A 22 -1.76 2.88 -11.21
N ARG A 23 -1.63 3.53 -12.38
CA ARG A 23 -0.33 3.81 -13.01
C ARG A 23 0.55 4.68 -12.14
N ASP A 24 -0.04 5.72 -11.53
CA ASP A 24 0.70 6.71 -10.77
C ASP A 24 1.10 6.09 -9.42
N LEU A 25 0.18 5.39 -8.76
CA LEU A 25 0.46 4.56 -7.57
C LEU A 25 1.58 3.53 -7.82
N TRP A 26 1.57 2.86 -8.98
CA TRP A 26 2.65 1.94 -9.35
C TRP A 26 4.00 2.66 -9.54
N GLY A 27 3.98 3.87 -10.10
CA GLY A 27 5.17 4.72 -10.21
C GLY A 27 5.78 5.01 -8.84
N ASP A 28 4.96 5.44 -7.88
CA ASP A 28 5.39 5.73 -6.51
C ASP A 28 5.88 4.47 -5.79
N TYR A 29 5.15 3.36 -5.95
CA TYR A 29 5.55 2.04 -5.46
C TYR A 29 6.96 1.65 -5.93
N VAL A 30 7.26 1.81 -7.22
CA VAL A 30 8.60 1.53 -7.77
C VAL A 30 9.64 2.50 -7.23
N ALA A 31 9.32 3.80 -7.13
CA ALA A 31 10.22 4.81 -6.59
C ALA A 31 10.64 4.51 -5.14
N MET A 32 9.77 3.84 -4.37
CA MET A 32 10.05 3.42 -2.98
C MET A 32 10.68 2.02 -2.86
N GLY A 33 11.11 1.41 -3.98
CA GLY A 33 11.80 0.12 -3.98
C GLY A 33 10.89 -1.10 -4.21
N GLY A 34 9.63 -0.87 -4.54
CA GLY A 34 8.71 -1.90 -5.01
C GLY A 34 9.22 -2.58 -6.30
N ASN A 35 9.17 -3.91 -6.33
CA ASN A 35 9.74 -4.72 -7.43
C ASN A 35 8.69 -5.47 -8.26
N ARG A 36 7.41 -5.34 -7.94
CA ARG A 36 6.32 -6.02 -8.64
C ARG A 36 5.94 -5.27 -9.94
N PRO A 37 5.59 -6.00 -11.01
CA PRO A 37 5.15 -5.38 -12.25
C PRO A 37 3.80 -4.67 -12.05
N HIS A 38 3.49 -3.70 -12.90
CA HIS A 38 2.22 -2.95 -12.85
C HIS A 38 0.99 -3.85 -12.81
N THR A 39 0.99 -4.94 -13.59
CA THR A 39 -0.11 -5.93 -13.59
C THR A 39 -0.31 -6.61 -12.24
N ALA A 40 0.75 -6.82 -11.45
CA ALA A 40 0.62 -7.39 -10.12
C ALA A 40 0.01 -6.40 -9.13
N VAL A 41 0.32 -5.09 -9.23
CA VAL A 41 -0.37 -4.05 -8.44
C VAL A 41 -1.86 -4.02 -8.77
N VAL A 42 -2.22 -4.10 -10.06
CA VAL A 42 -3.63 -4.15 -10.48
C VAL A 42 -4.35 -5.34 -9.83
N LEU A 43 -3.79 -6.54 -9.92
CA LEU A 43 -4.40 -7.75 -9.33
C LEU A 43 -4.47 -7.68 -7.79
N TYR A 44 -3.48 -7.04 -7.16
CA TYR A 44 -3.47 -6.82 -5.72
C TYR A 44 -4.59 -5.86 -5.30
N LEU A 45 -4.79 -4.74 -6.01
CA LEU A 45 -5.88 -3.79 -5.78
C LEU A 45 -7.27 -4.34 -6.15
N ASP A 46 -7.32 -5.32 -7.05
CA ASP A 46 -8.53 -6.10 -7.35
C ASP A 46 -8.82 -7.17 -6.28
N GLY A 47 -7.90 -7.36 -5.32
CA GLY A 47 -8.01 -8.36 -4.26
C GLY A 47 -7.79 -9.80 -4.72
N THR A 48 -7.33 -10.01 -5.95
CA THR A 48 -7.12 -11.33 -6.56
C THR A 48 -5.70 -11.85 -6.38
N ALA A 49 -4.75 -11.00 -5.96
CA ALA A 49 -3.38 -11.41 -5.65
C ALA A 49 -3.03 -11.19 -4.16
N PRO A 50 -2.68 -12.24 -3.41
CA PRO A 50 -2.17 -12.11 -2.05
C PRO A 50 -0.68 -11.73 -2.07
N TRP A 51 -0.29 -10.77 -1.25
CA TRP A 51 1.07 -10.24 -1.15
C TRP A 51 1.65 -10.47 0.25
N SER A 52 2.99 -10.50 0.34
CA SER A 52 3.68 -10.48 1.64
C SER A 52 3.47 -9.12 2.34
N ASP A 53 3.83 -9.05 3.61
CA ASP A 53 3.66 -7.81 4.40
C ASP A 53 4.50 -6.67 3.83
N ILE A 54 5.79 -6.90 3.55
CA ILE A 54 6.67 -5.93 2.88
C ILE A 54 6.09 -5.44 1.54
N GLU A 55 5.55 -6.36 0.75
CA GLU A 55 4.98 -6.03 -0.56
C GLU A 55 3.70 -5.21 -0.43
N HIS A 56 2.88 -5.47 0.59
CA HIS A 56 1.69 -4.68 0.93
C HIS A 56 2.05 -3.29 1.47
N ASP A 57 3.11 -3.19 2.28
CA ASP A 57 3.44 -1.96 2.99
C ASP A 57 3.95 -0.86 2.06
N THR A 58 4.58 -1.24 0.95
CA THR A 58 5.09 -0.26 -0.03
C THR A 58 3.96 0.54 -0.73
N PRO A 59 2.93 -0.09 -1.35
CA PRO A 59 1.80 0.68 -1.88
C PRO A 59 0.96 1.32 -0.77
N ALA A 60 0.88 0.74 0.43
CA ALA A 60 0.24 1.41 1.57
C ALA A 60 0.96 2.73 1.92
N HIS A 61 2.29 2.75 1.85
CA HIS A 61 3.08 3.96 2.07
C HIS A 61 2.84 5.00 0.99
N ALA A 62 2.83 4.60 -0.29
CA ALA A 62 2.51 5.49 -1.43
C ALA A 62 1.16 6.19 -1.23
N LEU A 63 0.15 5.41 -0.86
CA LEU A 63 -1.19 5.91 -0.59
C LEU A 63 -1.20 6.85 0.60
N ASN A 64 -0.42 6.57 1.63
CA ASN A 64 -0.35 7.40 2.83
C ASN A 64 0.25 8.78 2.53
N GLU A 65 1.29 8.86 1.71
CA GLU A 65 1.82 10.16 1.27
C GLU A 65 0.76 10.96 0.49
N SER A 66 0.05 10.31 -0.45
CA SER A 66 -1.02 10.97 -1.20
C SER A 66 -2.17 11.45 -0.30
N LEU A 67 -2.62 10.60 0.63
CA LEU A 67 -3.69 10.93 1.57
C LEU A 67 -3.28 12.04 2.55
N TRP A 68 -2.00 12.06 2.94
CA TRP A 68 -1.43 13.10 3.78
C TRP A 68 -1.47 14.47 3.09
N ASP A 69 -1.04 14.53 1.83
CA ASP A 69 -1.10 15.75 1.01
C ASP A 69 -2.54 16.27 0.83
N LEU A 70 -3.51 15.36 0.78
CA LEU A 70 -4.94 15.68 0.72
C LEU A 70 -5.56 16.05 2.08
N GLY A 71 -4.81 15.93 3.18
CA GLY A 71 -5.28 16.23 4.53
C GLY A 71 -6.27 15.20 5.08
N HIS A 72 -6.25 13.96 4.59
CA HIS A 72 -7.12 12.91 5.10
C HIS A 72 -6.73 12.50 6.54
N PRO A 73 -7.71 12.34 7.45
CA PRO A 73 -7.43 12.02 8.86
C PRO A 73 -7.12 10.53 9.10
N SER A 74 -7.13 9.70 8.06
CA SER A 74 -6.98 8.25 8.18
C SER A 74 -6.14 7.73 7.02
N LEU A 75 -5.21 6.82 7.36
CA LEU A 75 -4.20 6.29 6.47
C LEU A 75 -4.42 4.79 6.23
N ALA A 76 -3.89 4.26 5.12
CA ALA A 76 -3.82 2.84 4.83
C ALA A 76 -2.97 2.13 5.90
N PRO A 77 -3.43 0.97 6.41
CA PRO A 77 -2.70 0.22 7.43
C PRO A 77 -1.48 -0.48 6.83
N TYR A 78 -0.36 -0.40 7.55
CA TYR A 78 0.76 -1.31 7.39
C TYR A 78 0.46 -2.66 8.05
N ARG A 79 1.06 -3.72 7.52
CA ARG A 79 1.03 -5.08 8.09
C ARG A 79 2.26 -5.35 8.94
N GLU A 80 3.43 -4.85 8.55
CA GLU A 80 4.54 -4.77 9.48
C GLU A 80 4.35 -3.54 10.38
N LEU A 81 4.27 -3.77 11.69
CA LEU A 81 4.38 -2.68 12.65
C LEU A 81 5.83 -2.15 12.59
N PRO A 82 6.06 -0.84 12.38
CA PRO A 82 7.38 -0.29 12.62
C PRO A 82 7.70 -0.53 14.10
N ILE A 83 8.69 -1.38 14.37
CA ILE A 83 9.16 -1.66 15.74
C ILE A 83 9.71 -0.37 16.41
N ALA A 84 9.90 0.71 15.65
CA ALA A 84 10.53 1.96 16.11
C ALA A 84 9.60 3.06 16.66
N GLN A 85 8.38 2.76 17.14
CA GLN A 85 7.56 3.73 17.90
C GLN A 85 7.09 3.24 19.28
N LEU A 86 7.69 2.16 19.81
CA LEU A 86 7.54 1.74 21.21
C LEU A 86 8.83 1.97 21.99
N SER A 87 9.23 3.23 22.11
CA SER A 87 10.12 3.67 23.19
C SER A 87 9.50 4.93 23.78
N ILE A 88 8.75 4.70 24.86
CA ILE A 88 8.33 5.71 25.85
C ILE A 88 9.58 6.18 26.59
#